data_AF-A0A7C4LS55-F1
#
_entry.id   AF-A0A7C4LS55-F1
#
_cell.length_a   1.000
_cell.length_b   1.000
_cell.length_c   1.000
_cell.angle_alpha   90.00
_cell.angle_beta   90.00
_cell.angle_gamma   90.00
#
_symmetry.space_group_name_H-M   'P 1'
#
loop_
_entity.id
_entity.type
_entity.pdbx_description
1 polymer ?
#
loop_
_entity_poly.entity_id
_entity_poly.type
_entity_poly.pdbx_seq_one_letter_code
_entity_poly.pdbx_strand_id
1 'polypeptide(L)'
;MKIPFLILSLTAPVLLYAASVQYEYDASGRLTRAKYGNGAQTIAYTYDANGNLLLRQATAGVAPGFTLVYLAGAGGAIQGVATQTVAQGSSGSPVTALTNQFQRFVRWSDGRTDNPRTDTNVTANLQVTAQFAPLLAPGGTPHWWLASFGYTGDLSQAEASDSDKDGHTAAQEYVADTNPTNAASRLRVLRLDKGPPVTVHFEPASSNRLYHLRYATNLASGGWTNVSGPLPKLGNGRQDDLTDTNPVKRAMFYQVAVEAP
;
A
#
# COMPACT_ATOMS: atom_id res chain seq x y z
N MET A 1 3.00 53.31 -15.40
CA MET A 1 3.29 52.25 -14.41
C MET A 1 1.99 51.62 -13.94
N LYS A 2 1.66 50.45 -14.51
CA LYS A 2 0.71 49.44 -14.02
C LYS A 2 0.81 48.27 -15.02
N ILE A 3 1.43 47.19 -14.59
CA ILE A 3 1.59 45.92 -15.34
C ILE A 3 0.37 45.07 -15.00
N PRO A 4 -0.42 44.58 -15.97
CA PRO A 4 -1.37 43.51 -15.70
C PRO A 4 -0.66 42.15 -15.86
N PHE A 5 -0.64 41.41 -14.76
CA PHE A 5 -0.29 39.99 -14.71
C PHE A 5 -1.28 39.18 -15.57
N LEU A 6 -0.78 38.42 -16.53
CA LEU A 6 -1.54 37.38 -17.20
C LEU A 6 -1.36 36.08 -16.41
N ILE A 7 -2.44 35.63 -15.76
CA ILE A 7 -2.52 34.30 -15.14
C ILE A 7 -2.64 33.30 -16.28
N LEU A 8 -1.60 32.49 -16.48
CA LEU A 8 -1.62 31.36 -17.39
C LEU A 8 -2.31 30.19 -16.67
N SER A 9 -3.59 29.94 -16.94
CA SER A 9 -4.21 28.67 -16.57
C SER A 9 -3.76 27.60 -17.57
N LEU A 10 -2.97 26.63 -17.09
CA LEU A 10 -2.72 25.41 -17.86
C LEU A 10 -4.02 24.59 -17.89
N THR A 11 -4.85 24.82 -18.90
CA THR A 11 -5.85 23.82 -19.28
C THR A 11 -5.13 22.72 -20.04
N ALA A 12 -5.05 21.52 -19.45
CA ALA A 12 -4.67 20.33 -20.18
C ALA A 12 -5.57 20.21 -21.42
N PRO A 13 -5.03 20.04 -22.64
CA PRO A 13 -5.87 19.85 -23.79
C PRO A 13 -6.57 18.50 -23.62
N VAL A 14 -7.88 18.51 -23.40
CA VAL A 14 -8.71 17.37 -23.78
C VAL A 14 -8.58 17.28 -25.29
N LEU A 15 -7.76 16.33 -25.76
CA LEU A 15 -7.69 15.95 -27.16
C LEU A 15 -9.06 15.37 -27.55
N LEU A 16 -9.97 16.25 -27.96
CA LEU A 16 -11.16 15.88 -28.72
C LEU A 16 -10.67 15.32 -30.05
N TYR A 17 -10.62 14.00 -30.18
CA TYR A 17 -10.51 13.34 -31.47
C TYR A 17 -11.79 13.66 -32.25
N ALA A 18 -11.77 14.71 -33.07
CA ALA A 18 -12.79 14.89 -34.09
C ALA A 18 -12.62 13.74 -35.10
N ALA A 19 -13.59 12.82 -35.16
CA ALA A 19 -13.59 11.76 -36.15
C ALA A 19 -13.70 12.39 -37.55
N SER A 20 -12.62 12.36 -38.33
CA SER A 20 -12.63 12.77 -39.74
C SER A 20 -13.05 11.60 -40.63
N VAL A 21 -13.74 11.94 -41.72
CA VAL A 21 -14.01 11.01 -42.83
C VAL A 21 -13.26 11.50 -44.05
N GLN A 22 -12.44 10.65 -44.65
CA GLN A 22 -11.68 10.95 -45.87
C GLN A 22 -12.21 10.13 -47.04
N TYR A 23 -12.34 10.76 -48.20
CA TYR A 23 -12.82 10.11 -49.42
C TYR A 23 -11.73 10.15 -50.51
N GLU A 24 -11.57 9.03 -51.22
CA GLU A 24 -10.71 8.92 -52.40
C GLU A 24 -11.58 8.67 -53.63
N TYR A 25 -11.18 9.25 -54.77
CA TYR A 25 -11.92 9.18 -56.02
C TYR A 25 -11.02 8.69 -57.15
N ASP A 26 -11.62 8.08 -58.19
CA ASP A 26 -10.92 7.81 -59.45
C ASP A 26 -10.86 9.04 -60.37
N ALA A 27 -10.20 8.89 -61.52
CA ALA A 27 -10.05 9.96 -62.52
C ALA A 27 -11.38 10.42 -63.14
N SER A 28 -12.46 9.64 -62.97
CA SER A 28 -13.82 9.98 -63.41
C SER A 28 -14.67 10.59 -62.27
N GLY A 29 -14.07 10.84 -61.09
CA GLY A 29 -14.74 11.44 -59.95
C GLY A 29 -15.62 10.47 -59.14
N ARG A 30 -15.52 9.15 -59.36
CA ARG A 30 -16.30 8.15 -58.61
C ARG A 30 -15.57 7.75 -57.34
N LEU A 31 -16.32 7.54 -56.26
CA LEU A 31 -15.77 7.22 -54.93
C LEU A 31 -15.11 5.83 -54.93
N THR A 32 -13.80 5.74 -54.75
CA THR A 32 -13.08 4.44 -54.68
C THR A 32 -12.81 4.00 -53.25
N ARG A 33 -12.75 4.93 -52.29
CA ARG A 33 -12.52 4.60 -50.87
C ARG A 33 -13.13 5.61 -49.92
N ALA A 34 -13.77 5.14 -48.85
CA ALA A 34 -14.13 5.94 -47.69
C ALA A 34 -13.33 5.46 -46.48
N LYS A 35 -12.66 6.38 -45.77
CA LYS A 35 -11.88 6.12 -44.55
C LYS A 35 -12.54 6.81 -43.36
N TYR A 36 -12.81 6.07 -42.29
CA TYR A 36 -13.45 6.57 -41.07
C TYR A 36 -12.50 6.46 -39.88
N GLY A 37 -12.68 7.32 -38.88
CA GLY A 37 -11.88 7.28 -37.65
C GLY A 37 -10.40 7.47 -37.93
N ASN A 38 -10.06 8.42 -38.81
CA ASN A 38 -8.69 8.70 -39.24
C ASN A 38 -7.98 7.52 -39.92
N GLY A 39 -8.72 6.73 -40.71
CA GLY A 39 -8.17 5.59 -41.45
C GLY A 39 -8.24 4.25 -40.71
N ALA A 40 -8.81 4.23 -39.49
CA ALA A 40 -9.07 2.98 -38.78
C ALA A 40 -9.95 2.08 -39.66
N GLN A 41 -11.15 2.50 -40.03
CA GLN A 41 -12.06 1.70 -40.86
C GLN A 41 -12.03 2.18 -42.30
N THR A 42 -12.08 1.26 -43.26
CA THR A 42 -12.15 1.63 -44.68
C THR A 42 -13.25 0.87 -45.42
N ILE A 43 -13.90 1.52 -46.38
CA ILE A 43 -14.78 0.88 -47.35
C ILE A 43 -14.18 1.12 -48.74
N ALA A 44 -13.92 0.05 -49.48
CA ALA A 44 -13.43 0.10 -50.85
C ALA A 44 -14.58 -0.16 -51.84
N TYR A 45 -14.55 0.56 -52.96
CA TYR A 45 -15.53 0.48 -54.03
C TYR A 45 -14.83 0.20 -55.37
N THR A 46 -15.38 -0.71 -56.17
CA THR A 46 -14.94 -0.92 -57.56
C THR A 46 -16.13 -0.80 -58.50
N TYR A 47 -15.87 -0.36 -59.73
CA TYR A 47 -16.90 -0.12 -60.74
C TYR A 47 -16.58 -0.83 -62.04
N ASP A 48 -17.60 -1.15 -62.84
CA ASP A 48 -17.43 -1.61 -64.21
C ASP A 48 -17.11 -0.43 -65.17
N ALA A 49 -16.90 -0.75 -66.45
CA ALA A 49 -16.61 0.23 -67.50
C ALA A 49 -17.78 1.20 -67.78
N ASN A 50 -19.01 0.81 -67.42
CA ASN A 50 -20.22 1.63 -67.59
C ASN A 50 -20.53 2.51 -66.38
N GLY A 51 -19.78 2.37 -65.28
CA GLY A 51 -20.01 3.13 -64.05
C GLY A 51 -20.84 2.44 -62.98
N ASN A 52 -21.25 1.19 -63.18
CA ASN A 52 -22.01 0.46 -62.18
C ASN A 52 -21.09 -0.08 -61.09
N LEU A 53 -21.56 -0.05 -59.84
CA LEU A 53 -20.84 -0.58 -58.70
C LEU A 53 -20.73 -2.12 -58.78
N LEU A 54 -19.52 -2.65 -58.79
CA LEU A 54 -19.23 -4.08 -58.78
C LEU A 54 -19.01 -4.62 -57.37
N LEU A 55 -18.25 -3.91 -56.53
CA LEU A 55 -17.90 -4.36 -55.18
C LEU A 55 -18.01 -3.20 -54.20
N ARG A 56 -18.53 -3.50 -53.01
CA ARG A 56 -18.40 -2.66 -51.82
C ARG A 56 -17.89 -3.54 -50.68
N GLN A 57 -16.63 -3.34 -50.31
CA GLN A 57 -15.98 -4.14 -49.28
C GLN A 57 -15.62 -3.28 -48.08
N ALA A 58 -16.18 -3.60 -46.91
CA ALA A 58 -15.81 -2.98 -45.65
C ALA A 58 -14.62 -3.74 -45.04
N THR A 59 -13.58 -3.00 -44.66
CA THR A 59 -12.49 -3.48 -43.82
C THR A 59 -12.64 -2.79 -42.47
N ALA A 60 -12.96 -3.57 -41.43
CA ALA A 60 -12.96 -3.07 -40.07
C ALA A 60 -11.54 -2.64 -39.70
N GLY A 61 -11.42 -1.46 -39.12
CA GLY A 61 -10.19 -1.05 -38.47
C GLY A 61 -9.95 -1.83 -37.22
N VAL A 62 -8.68 -2.14 -36.95
CA VAL A 62 -8.27 -2.41 -35.58
C VAL A 62 -8.55 -1.11 -34.81
N ALA A 63 -9.60 -1.11 -33.98
CA ALA A 63 -9.88 0.01 -33.08
C ALA A 63 -8.59 0.32 -32.29
N PRO A 64 -8.26 1.60 -32.04
CA PRO A 64 -7.11 1.93 -31.21
C PRO A 64 -7.23 1.19 -29.88
N GLY A 65 -6.26 0.31 -29.59
CA GLY A 65 -6.28 -0.49 -28.38
C GLY A 65 -5.98 0.38 -27.16
N PHE A 66 -6.68 0.13 -26.06
CA PHE A 66 -6.35 0.70 -24.76
C PHE A 66 -5.28 -0.14 -24.08
N THR A 67 -4.40 0.53 -23.33
CA THR A 67 -3.35 -0.12 -22.56
C THR A 67 -3.82 -0.32 -21.12
N LEU A 68 -3.78 -1.56 -20.65
CA LEU A 68 -3.98 -1.92 -19.24
C LEU A 68 -2.63 -2.27 -18.63
N VAL A 69 -2.25 -1.58 -17.56
CA VAL A 69 -0.99 -1.79 -16.84
C VAL A 69 -1.31 -2.22 -15.41
N TYR A 70 -0.87 -3.43 -15.05
CA TYR A 70 -0.99 -4.02 -13.73
C TYR A 70 0.39 -4.06 -13.08
N LEU A 71 0.56 -3.33 -11.99
CA LEU A 71 1.80 -3.28 -11.22
C LEU A 71 1.64 -4.04 -9.91
N ALA A 72 2.72 -4.62 -9.41
CA ALA A 72 2.78 -5.13 -8.04
C ALA A 72 3.49 -4.10 -7.15
N GLY A 73 2.88 -3.75 -6.02
CA GLY A 73 3.57 -3.06 -4.94
C GLY A 73 4.56 -3.99 -4.22
N ALA A 74 5.28 -3.44 -3.24
CA ALA A 74 6.14 -4.24 -2.37
C ALA A 74 5.33 -5.35 -1.67
N GLY A 75 5.88 -6.56 -1.60
CA GLY A 75 5.23 -7.71 -0.94
C GLY A 75 4.54 -8.70 -1.87
N GLY A 76 4.64 -8.54 -3.19
CA GLY A 76 4.10 -9.52 -4.14
C GLY A 76 4.57 -9.33 -5.58
N ALA A 77 3.90 -10.03 -6.49
CA ALA A 77 4.16 -10.02 -7.93
C ALA A 77 2.86 -10.16 -8.73
N ILE A 78 2.89 -9.80 -10.02
CA ILE A 78 1.78 -10.05 -10.95
C ILE A 78 2.07 -11.34 -11.72
N GLN A 79 1.13 -12.29 -11.66
CA GLN A 79 1.09 -13.44 -12.55
C GLN A 79 0.09 -13.18 -13.69
N GLY A 80 0.51 -13.41 -14.92
CA GLY A 80 -0.26 -13.11 -16.14
C GLY A 80 0.41 -12.02 -16.98
N VAL A 81 -0.33 -11.46 -17.94
CA VAL A 81 0.18 -10.40 -18.81
C VAL A 81 -0.02 -9.05 -18.13
N ALA A 82 1.04 -8.54 -17.51
CA ALA A 82 1.01 -7.29 -16.72
C ALA A 82 0.79 -6.01 -17.56
N THR A 83 1.07 -6.04 -18.86
CA THR A 83 0.75 -4.93 -19.78
C THR A 83 0.02 -5.48 -20.99
N GLN A 84 -1.24 -5.10 -21.15
CA GLN A 84 -2.14 -5.62 -22.18
C GLN A 84 -2.58 -4.50 -23.11
N THR A 85 -2.67 -4.80 -24.40
CA THR A 85 -3.36 -3.95 -25.37
C THR A 85 -4.71 -4.60 -25.70
N VAL A 86 -5.79 -3.91 -25.36
CA VAL A 86 -7.16 -4.44 -25.45
C VAL A 86 -7.99 -3.55 -26.36
N ALA A 87 -8.69 -4.14 -27.32
CA ALA A 87 -9.60 -3.40 -28.21
C ALA A 87 -10.75 -2.77 -27.40
N GLN A 88 -11.25 -1.63 -27.86
CA GLN A 88 -12.39 -0.95 -27.23
C GLN A 88 -13.59 -1.90 -27.05
N GLY A 89 -14.21 -1.88 -25.88
CA GLY A 89 -15.34 -2.72 -25.50
C GLY A 89 -15.01 -4.19 -25.23
N SER A 90 -13.76 -4.63 -25.48
CA SER A 90 -13.31 -5.99 -25.20
C SER A 90 -12.86 -6.15 -23.73
N SER A 91 -12.55 -7.38 -23.33
CA SER A 91 -12.02 -7.69 -22.01
C SER A 91 -10.53 -8.02 -22.07
N GLY A 92 -9.79 -7.65 -21.03
CA GLY A 92 -8.42 -8.11 -20.82
C GLY A 92 -8.36 -9.60 -20.41
N SER A 93 -7.15 -10.13 -20.40
CA SER A 93 -6.82 -11.42 -19.77
C SER A 93 -6.74 -11.27 -18.24
N PRO A 94 -7.09 -12.30 -17.46
CA PRO A 94 -6.98 -12.26 -16.01
C PRO A 94 -5.52 -12.09 -15.56
N VAL A 95 -5.32 -11.33 -14.48
CA VAL A 95 -4.05 -11.20 -13.76
C VAL A 95 -4.24 -11.54 -12.29
N THR A 96 -3.31 -12.30 -11.71
CA THR A 96 -3.33 -12.66 -10.29
C THR A 96 -2.26 -11.87 -9.55
N ALA A 97 -2.64 -11.19 -8.48
CA ALA A 97 -1.70 -10.61 -7.52
C ALA A 97 -1.21 -11.72 -6.59
N LEU A 98 -0.03 -12.26 -6.88
CA LEU A 98 0.63 -13.25 -6.04
C LEU A 98 1.28 -12.56 -4.85
N THR A 99 1.12 -13.16 -3.68
CA THR A 99 1.70 -12.65 -2.43
C THR A 99 3.04 -13.31 -2.18
N ASN A 100 4.03 -12.55 -1.73
CA ASN A 100 5.24 -13.13 -1.15
C ASN A 100 4.91 -13.83 0.18
N GLN A 101 5.87 -14.59 0.70
CA GLN A 101 5.73 -15.23 2.01
C GLN A 101 5.41 -14.17 3.09
N PHE A 102 4.49 -14.51 4.00
CA PHE A 102 4.04 -13.65 5.10
C PHE A 102 3.37 -12.34 4.69
N GLN A 103 2.89 -12.24 3.45
CA GLN A 103 2.12 -11.11 2.94
C GLN A 103 0.70 -11.55 2.60
N ARG A 104 -0.20 -10.59 2.52
CA ARG A 104 -1.55 -10.76 1.98
C ARG A 104 -1.84 -9.69 0.95
N PHE A 105 -2.61 -10.05 -0.07
CA PHE A 105 -3.21 -9.07 -0.96
C PHE A 105 -4.27 -8.28 -0.19
N VAL A 106 -4.23 -6.95 -0.29
CA VAL A 106 -5.18 -6.05 0.37
C VAL A 106 -6.24 -5.62 -0.62
N ARG A 107 -5.81 -4.99 -1.72
CA ARG A 107 -6.66 -4.45 -2.80
C ARG A 107 -5.79 -3.92 -3.94
N TRP A 108 -6.43 -3.55 -5.04
CA TRP A 108 -5.84 -2.72 -6.09
C TRP A 108 -5.93 -1.23 -5.72
N SER A 109 -5.10 -0.39 -6.34
CA SER A 109 -5.03 1.05 -6.09
C SER A 109 -6.32 1.82 -6.43
N ASP A 110 -7.23 1.23 -7.21
CA ASP A 110 -8.56 1.74 -7.51
C ASP A 110 -9.65 1.24 -6.54
N GLY A 111 -9.25 0.56 -5.47
CA GLY A 111 -10.14 0.07 -4.41
C GLY A 111 -10.73 -1.32 -4.65
N ARG A 112 -10.53 -1.93 -5.83
CA ARG A 112 -11.05 -3.28 -6.12
C ARG A 112 -10.32 -4.36 -5.34
N THR A 113 -11.02 -5.43 -4.98
CA THR A 113 -10.47 -6.56 -4.20
C THR A 113 -10.43 -7.88 -4.98
N ASP A 114 -10.83 -7.88 -6.25
CA ASP A 114 -10.80 -9.07 -7.10
C ASP A 114 -9.37 -9.60 -7.27
N ASN A 115 -9.16 -10.89 -7.01
CA ASN A 115 -7.91 -11.59 -7.25
C ASN A 115 -8.18 -13.08 -7.56
N PRO A 116 -8.05 -13.55 -8.81
CA PRO A 116 -7.56 -12.83 -9.99
C PRO A 116 -8.47 -11.68 -10.41
N ARG A 117 -7.89 -10.66 -11.04
CA ARG A 117 -8.57 -9.49 -11.61
C ARG A 117 -8.67 -9.61 -13.11
N THR A 118 -9.85 -9.27 -13.64
CA THR A 118 -10.09 -9.09 -15.08
C THR A 118 -10.84 -7.77 -15.28
N ASP A 119 -10.34 -6.93 -16.19
CA ASP A 119 -11.04 -5.71 -16.61
C ASP A 119 -11.79 -5.97 -17.91
N THR A 120 -13.11 -5.79 -17.86
CA THR A 120 -14.03 -6.06 -18.97
C THR A 120 -14.59 -4.76 -19.53
N ASN A 121 -15.11 -4.79 -20.76
CA ASN A 121 -15.67 -3.61 -21.43
C ASN A 121 -14.72 -2.40 -21.41
N VAL A 122 -13.48 -2.61 -21.85
CA VAL A 122 -12.41 -1.61 -21.76
C VAL A 122 -12.68 -0.44 -22.69
N THR A 123 -12.84 0.77 -22.14
CA THR A 123 -13.10 2.00 -22.90
C THR A 123 -12.07 3.11 -22.65
N ALA A 124 -11.06 2.84 -21.82
CA ALA A 124 -9.97 3.75 -21.50
C ALA A 124 -8.71 2.97 -21.08
N ASN A 125 -7.56 3.65 -21.11
CA ASN A 125 -6.35 3.11 -20.50
C ASN A 125 -6.52 2.94 -18.98
N LEU A 126 -5.83 1.96 -18.42
CA LEU A 126 -5.83 1.65 -17.00
C LEU A 126 -4.39 1.49 -16.51
N GLN A 127 -4.09 2.02 -15.34
CA GLN A 127 -2.90 1.66 -14.60
C GLN A 127 -3.27 1.47 -13.13
N VAL A 128 -3.09 0.26 -12.61
CA VAL A 128 -3.42 -0.09 -11.23
C VAL A 128 -2.29 -0.87 -10.58
N THR A 129 -2.12 -0.67 -9.28
CA THR A 129 -1.10 -1.33 -8.48
C THR A 129 -1.75 -2.23 -7.42
N ALA A 130 -1.36 -3.51 -7.37
CA ALA A 130 -1.73 -4.41 -6.28
C ALA A 130 -1.04 -3.97 -4.99
N GLN A 131 -1.81 -3.77 -3.93
CA GLN A 131 -1.35 -3.38 -2.61
C GLN A 131 -1.32 -4.61 -1.70
N PHE A 132 -0.20 -4.80 -1.01
CA PHE A 132 0.02 -5.90 -0.08
C PHE A 132 0.27 -5.37 1.33
N ALA A 133 0.04 -6.21 2.32
CA ALA A 133 0.38 -5.93 3.72
C ALA A 133 0.89 -7.20 4.41
N PRO A 134 1.69 -7.06 5.48
CA PRO A 134 2.09 -8.21 6.29
C PRO A 134 0.88 -9.00 6.80
N LEU A 135 1.05 -10.32 6.89
CA LEU A 135 0.20 -11.16 7.72
C LEU A 135 0.56 -10.90 9.18
N LEU A 136 -0.46 -10.59 9.98
CA LEU A 136 -0.33 -10.31 11.41
C LEU A 136 -1.13 -11.34 12.20
N ALA A 137 -0.58 -11.73 13.35
CA ALA A 137 -1.32 -12.44 14.38
C ALA A 137 -2.36 -11.48 15.03
N PRO A 138 -3.36 -12.00 15.76
CA PRO A 138 -4.42 -11.19 16.39
C PRO A 138 -3.96 -9.96 17.20
N GLY A 139 -2.82 -10.06 17.89
CA GLY A 139 -2.21 -8.99 18.68
C GLY A 139 -1.37 -8.00 17.88
N GLY A 140 -1.33 -8.13 16.55
CA GLY A 140 -0.58 -7.25 15.65
C GLY A 140 0.86 -7.70 15.38
N THR A 141 1.28 -8.85 15.92
CA THR A 141 2.64 -9.39 15.73
C THR A 141 2.81 -9.90 14.29
N PRO A 142 3.82 -9.45 13.52
CA PRO A 142 4.01 -9.92 12.15
C PRO A 142 4.41 -11.39 12.07
N HIS A 143 3.79 -12.16 11.17
CA HIS A 143 4.12 -13.57 10.97
C HIS A 143 5.57 -13.79 10.53
N TRP A 144 6.13 -12.88 9.71
CA TRP A 144 7.53 -12.95 9.31
C TRP A 144 8.48 -12.78 10.49
N TRP A 145 8.10 -11.96 11.48
CA TRP A 145 8.91 -11.71 12.67
C TRP A 145 8.92 -12.96 13.56
N LEU A 146 7.75 -13.55 13.82
CA LEU A 146 7.63 -14.83 14.54
C LEU A 146 8.43 -15.93 13.83
N ALA A 147 8.25 -16.10 12.53
CA ALA A 147 8.99 -17.11 11.76
C ALA A 147 10.52 -16.90 11.82
N SER A 148 10.99 -15.65 11.90
CA SER A 148 12.42 -15.34 12.01
C SER A 148 13.05 -15.81 13.33
N PHE A 149 12.25 -15.95 14.39
CA PHE A 149 12.65 -16.53 15.68
C PHE A 149 12.40 -18.05 15.76
N GLY A 150 12.07 -18.69 14.64
CA GLY A 150 11.90 -20.15 14.57
C GLY A 150 10.53 -20.65 15.02
N TYR A 151 9.56 -19.77 15.24
CA TYR A 151 8.17 -20.20 15.43
C TYR A 151 7.67 -20.89 14.16
N THR A 152 7.02 -22.04 14.33
CA THR A 152 6.45 -22.84 13.23
C THR A 152 5.00 -23.23 13.55
N GLY A 153 4.25 -23.70 12.56
CA GLY A 153 2.84 -24.05 12.73
C GLY A 153 1.92 -22.84 12.72
N ASP A 154 0.99 -22.76 13.67
CA ASP A 154 0.04 -21.64 13.76
C ASP A 154 0.69 -20.42 14.41
N LEU A 155 1.26 -19.56 13.56
CA LEU A 155 1.86 -18.29 13.97
C LEU A 155 0.86 -17.34 14.65
N SER A 156 -0.45 -17.53 14.43
CA SER A 156 -1.49 -16.72 15.08
C SER A 156 -1.56 -17.02 16.58
N GLN A 157 -1.21 -18.24 17.00
CA GLN A 157 -1.19 -18.65 18.41
C GLN A 157 0.20 -18.46 19.04
N ALA A 158 1.25 -18.48 18.22
CA ALA A 158 2.63 -18.32 18.67
C ALA A 158 2.86 -17.02 19.46
N GLU A 159 2.17 -15.93 19.11
CA GLU A 159 2.36 -14.62 19.75
C GLU A 159 2.03 -14.58 21.25
N ALA A 160 1.15 -15.49 21.71
CA ALA A 160 0.74 -15.59 23.10
C ALA A 160 1.69 -16.47 23.95
N SER A 161 2.71 -17.06 23.32
CA SER A 161 3.66 -17.95 23.97
C SER A 161 4.76 -17.15 24.67
N ASP A 162 5.15 -17.60 25.86
CA ASP A 162 6.37 -17.20 26.56
C ASP A 162 7.37 -18.36 26.42
N SER A 163 8.17 -18.33 25.35
CA SER A 163 8.94 -19.50 24.91
C SER A 163 10.22 -19.70 25.70
N ASP A 164 10.83 -18.62 26.16
CA ASP A 164 12.04 -18.62 26.98
C ASP A 164 11.76 -18.47 28.50
N LYS A 165 10.49 -18.34 28.88
CA LYS A 165 9.96 -18.37 30.26
C LYS A 165 10.43 -17.20 31.10
N ASP A 166 10.48 -16.03 30.49
CA ASP A 166 10.95 -14.81 31.12
C ASP A 166 9.81 -13.90 31.63
N GLY A 167 8.57 -14.31 31.39
CA GLY A 167 7.34 -13.61 31.77
C GLY A 167 6.78 -12.70 30.67
N HIS A 168 7.40 -12.65 29.50
CA HIS A 168 6.89 -11.91 28.35
C HIS A 168 6.38 -12.86 27.26
N THR A 169 5.26 -12.50 26.65
CA THR A 169 4.80 -13.20 25.44
C THR A 169 5.53 -12.65 24.22
N ALA A 170 5.62 -13.46 23.15
CA ALA A 170 6.28 -13.02 21.91
C ALA A 170 5.68 -11.71 21.35
N ALA A 171 4.37 -11.47 21.54
CA ALA A 171 3.73 -10.19 21.20
C ALA A 171 4.27 -9.00 22.01
N GLN A 172 4.47 -9.18 23.32
CA GLN A 172 5.04 -8.13 24.18
C GLN A 172 6.49 -7.85 23.81
N GLU A 173 7.22 -8.87 23.39
CA GLU A 173 8.60 -8.74 22.95
C GLU A 173 8.73 -8.09 21.58
N TYR A 174 7.82 -8.37 20.65
CA TYR A 174 7.72 -7.60 19.41
C TYR A 174 7.54 -6.11 19.70
N VAL A 175 6.63 -5.76 20.62
CA VAL A 175 6.41 -4.37 21.04
C VAL A 175 7.66 -3.79 21.71
N ALA A 176 8.33 -4.55 22.57
CA ALA A 176 9.55 -4.13 23.28
C ALA A 176 10.82 -4.12 22.41
N ASP A 177 10.76 -4.68 21.20
CA ASP A 177 11.91 -4.92 20.32
C ASP A 177 12.97 -5.84 20.95
N THR A 178 12.52 -6.91 21.62
CA THR A 178 13.36 -7.93 22.27
C THR A 178 13.29 -9.29 21.55
N ASN A 179 14.12 -10.24 21.97
CA ASN A 179 14.22 -11.56 21.33
C ASN A 179 13.44 -12.63 22.13
N PRO A 180 12.35 -13.18 21.55
CA PRO A 180 11.42 -14.09 22.24
C PRO A 180 11.89 -15.51 22.48
N THR A 181 13.17 -15.76 22.22
CA THR A 181 13.84 -17.04 22.44
C THR A 181 15.06 -16.91 23.35
N ASN A 182 15.27 -15.71 23.91
CA ASN A 182 16.40 -15.42 24.78
C ASN A 182 15.92 -14.66 26.02
N ALA A 183 15.74 -15.39 27.12
CA ALA A 183 15.22 -14.85 28.37
C ALA A 183 16.03 -13.68 28.95
N ALA A 184 17.28 -13.46 28.52
CA ALA A 184 18.06 -12.28 28.92
C ALA A 184 17.66 -11.00 28.18
N SER A 185 17.10 -11.13 26.97
CA SER A 185 16.63 -10.07 26.10
C SER A 185 15.19 -9.72 26.45
N ARG A 186 15.00 -8.89 27.49
CA ARG A 186 13.66 -8.53 27.94
C ARG A 186 13.61 -7.14 28.54
N LEU A 187 12.51 -6.44 28.30
CA LEU A 187 12.26 -5.13 28.88
C LEU A 187 11.98 -5.25 30.38
N ARG A 188 12.80 -4.61 31.19
CA ARG A 188 12.63 -4.58 32.64
C ARG A 188 13.00 -3.22 33.23
N VAL A 189 12.31 -2.86 34.31
CA VAL A 189 12.76 -1.77 35.18
C VAL A 189 13.88 -2.31 36.06
N LEU A 190 15.01 -1.60 36.08
CA LEU A 190 16.17 -1.95 36.87
C LEU A 190 16.06 -1.40 38.29
N ARG A 191 15.74 -0.11 38.39
CA ARG A 191 15.62 0.60 39.67
C ARG A 191 14.86 1.90 39.51
N LEU A 192 14.42 2.45 40.64
CA LEU A 192 13.85 3.79 40.74
C LEU A 192 14.70 4.63 41.69
N ASP A 193 15.09 5.81 41.23
CA ASP A 193 15.68 6.84 42.07
C ASP A 193 14.54 7.74 42.59
N LYS A 194 14.29 7.69 43.90
CA LYS A 194 13.09 8.27 44.55
C LYS A 194 13.22 9.76 44.91
N GLY A 195 14.14 10.48 44.28
CA GLY A 195 14.32 11.91 44.52
C GLY A 195 13.24 12.76 43.84
N PRO A 196 13.22 14.07 44.06
CA PRO A 196 12.76 15.01 43.05
C PRO A 196 13.92 15.32 42.09
N PRO A 197 13.83 14.99 40.79
CA PRO A 197 12.76 14.24 40.14
C PRO A 197 12.88 12.72 40.36
N VAL A 198 11.78 11.99 40.15
CA VAL A 198 11.81 10.52 40.19
C VAL A 198 12.34 10.02 38.86
N THR A 199 13.34 9.15 38.87
CA THR A 199 13.91 8.57 37.65
C THR A 199 13.74 7.06 37.64
N VAL A 200 13.14 6.54 36.56
CA VAL A 200 12.99 5.11 36.28
C VAL A 200 14.09 4.70 35.30
N HIS A 201 14.99 3.84 35.78
CA HIS A 201 16.06 3.24 34.98
C HIS A 201 15.56 1.90 34.42
N PHE A 202 15.64 1.68 33.12
CA PHE A 202 15.12 0.48 32.47
C PHE A 202 16.01 0.02 31.31
N GLU A 203 15.90 -1.25 30.94
CA GLU A 203 16.63 -1.81 29.79
C GLU A 203 15.89 -3.03 29.18
N PRO A 204 16.17 -3.37 27.91
CA PRO A 204 16.78 -2.49 26.92
C PRO A 204 15.78 -1.45 26.41
N ALA A 205 16.28 -0.28 26.03
CA ALA A 205 15.53 0.78 25.37
C ALA A 205 15.90 0.78 23.89
N SER A 206 15.13 0.10 23.04
CA SER A 206 15.39 0.06 21.60
C SER A 206 15.35 1.44 20.96
N SER A 207 16.29 1.70 20.05
CA SER A 207 16.30 2.94 19.25
C SER A 207 15.19 3.01 18.21
N ASN A 208 14.41 1.93 18.03
CA ASN A 208 13.28 1.84 17.10
C ASN A 208 11.93 1.88 17.81
N ARG A 209 11.90 2.28 19.09
CA ARG A 209 10.68 2.34 19.90
C ARG A 209 10.58 3.67 20.64
N LEU A 210 9.36 4.13 20.80
CA LEU A 210 9.03 5.28 21.65
C LEU A 210 8.65 4.79 23.05
N TYR A 211 9.18 5.48 24.06
CA TYR A 211 8.96 5.16 25.46
C TYR A 211 8.19 6.28 26.14
N HIS A 212 7.12 5.89 26.81
CA HIS A 212 6.27 6.73 27.63
C HIS A 212 6.51 6.39 29.10
N LEU A 213 6.53 7.38 29.97
CA LEU A 213 6.44 7.17 31.42
C LEU A 213 5.01 7.46 31.85
N ARG A 214 4.41 6.51 32.55
CA ARG A 214 3.09 6.66 33.15
C ARG A 214 3.19 6.52 34.65
N TYR A 215 2.29 7.20 35.35
CA TYR A 215 2.15 7.06 36.79
C TYR A 215 0.71 6.76 37.19
N ALA A 216 0.56 6.15 38.37
CA ALA A 216 -0.71 5.95 39.05
C ALA A 216 -0.53 6.27 40.53
N THR A 217 -1.57 6.83 41.17
CA THR A 217 -1.61 7.03 42.63
C THR A 217 -2.28 5.87 43.37
N ASN A 218 -2.92 4.96 42.63
CA ASN A 218 -3.53 3.75 43.16
C ASN A 218 -3.41 2.65 42.10
N LEU A 219 -2.61 1.63 42.40
CA LEU A 219 -2.41 0.51 41.48
C LEU A 219 -3.70 -0.30 41.25
N ALA A 220 -4.58 -0.37 42.26
CA ALA A 220 -5.80 -1.16 42.21
C ALA A 220 -6.89 -0.56 41.30
N SER A 221 -6.84 0.75 41.01
CA SER A 221 -7.81 1.37 40.10
C SER A 221 -7.48 1.14 38.62
N GLY A 222 -6.27 0.68 38.30
CA GLY A 222 -5.80 0.46 36.93
C GLY A 222 -5.64 1.74 36.08
N GLY A 223 -5.89 2.92 36.65
CA GLY A 223 -5.80 4.19 35.95
C GLY A 223 -4.37 4.71 35.85
N TRP A 224 -3.80 4.68 34.64
CA TRP A 224 -2.47 5.21 34.35
C TRP A 224 -2.56 6.58 33.67
N THR A 225 -1.77 7.55 34.15
CA THR A 225 -1.66 8.89 33.56
C THR A 225 -0.27 9.09 32.97
N ASN A 226 -0.16 9.67 31.78
CA ASN A 226 1.14 10.01 31.21
C ASN A 226 1.83 11.09 32.07
N VAL A 227 3.12 10.89 32.35
CA VAL A 227 3.97 11.94 32.91
C VAL A 227 4.14 13.03 31.86
N SER A 228 3.83 14.27 32.21
CA SER A 228 4.05 15.44 31.35
C SER A 228 5.54 15.76 31.19
N GLY A 229 5.93 16.30 30.04
CA GLY A 229 7.32 16.72 29.78
C GLY A 229 7.78 16.30 28.39
N PRO A 230 9.09 16.06 28.17
CA PRO A 230 9.66 15.70 26.87
C PRO A 230 9.40 14.24 26.49
N LEU A 231 8.21 13.72 26.80
CA LEU A 231 7.79 12.34 26.55
C LEU A 231 6.64 12.30 25.53
N PRO A 232 6.53 11.22 24.74
CA PRO A 232 7.46 10.09 24.65
C PRO A 232 8.81 10.48 24.05
N LYS A 233 9.83 9.63 24.26
CA LYS A 233 11.14 9.75 23.60
C LYS A 233 11.57 8.45 22.95
N LEU A 234 12.44 8.56 21.94
CA LEU A 234 13.11 7.38 21.37
C LEU A 234 14.08 6.78 22.39
N GLY A 235 14.18 5.44 22.41
CA GLY A 235 15.19 4.75 23.18
C GLY A 235 16.60 4.97 22.64
N ASN A 236 17.61 4.69 23.47
CA ASN A 236 19.02 4.94 23.15
C ASN A 236 19.81 3.70 22.69
N GLY A 237 19.14 2.55 22.54
CA GLY A 237 19.70 1.24 22.17
C GLY A 237 20.30 0.43 23.33
N ARG A 238 20.23 0.91 24.58
CA ARG A 238 20.86 0.31 25.77
C ARG A 238 19.96 0.50 27.00
N GLN A 239 20.55 0.59 28.20
CA GLN A 239 19.84 1.11 29.37
C GLN A 239 19.51 2.58 29.14
N ASP A 240 18.30 2.98 29.50
CA ASP A 240 17.84 4.36 29.40
C ASP A 240 16.98 4.75 30.60
N ASP A 241 16.74 6.06 30.71
CA ASP A 241 16.08 6.68 31.85
C ASP A 241 14.83 7.46 31.41
N LEU A 242 13.76 7.36 32.21
CA LEU A 242 12.61 8.24 32.12
C LEU A 242 12.42 8.95 33.45
N THR A 243 12.16 10.25 33.38
CA THR A 243 12.14 11.11 34.57
C THR A 243 10.78 11.78 34.73
N ASP A 244 10.23 11.73 35.95
CA ASP A 244 9.05 12.46 36.38
C ASP A 244 9.46 13.65 37.25
N THR A 245 9.31 14.86 36.69
CA THR A 245 9.61 16.11 37.38
C THR A 245 8.41 16.69 38.13
N ASN A 246 7.25 16.03 38.10
CA ASN A 246 6.08 16.52 38.82
C ASN A 246 6.31 16.43 40.34
N PRO A 247 5.63 17.29 41.13
CA PRO A 247 5.68 17.19 42.58
C PRO A 247 5.31 15.79 43.06
N VAL A 248 6.24 15.14 43.76
CA VAL A 248 6.07 13.77 44.24
C VAL A 248 4.93 13.72 45.25
N LYS A 249 3.93 12.86 44.98
CA LYS A 249 2.81 12.57 45.89
C LYS A 249 3.12 11.33 46.73
N ARG A 250 2.46 11.17 47.88
CA ARG A 250 2.53 9.92 48.65
C ARG A 250 1.91 8.78 47.81
N ALA A 251 2.63 7.66 47.69
CA ALA A 251 2.25 6.45 46.93
C ALA A 251 2.09 6.66 45.42
N MET A 252 3.21 6.86 44.72
CA MET A 252 3.27 6.87 43.26
C MET A 252 3.78 5.52 42.74
N PHE A 253 3.08 4.97 41.75
CA PHE A 253 3.49 3.80 40.97
C PHE A 253 3.87 4.28 39.57
N TYR A 254 4.86 3.63 38.96
CA TYR A 254 5.35 3.99 37.62
C TYR A 254 5.29 2.80 36.68
N GLN A 255 5.01 3.08 35.41
CA GLN A 255 5.00 2.13 34.31
C GLN A 255 5.78 2.73 33.13
N VAL A 256 6.71 1.94 32.59
CA VAL A 256 7.30 2.22 31.28
C VAL A 256 6.39 1.59 30.23
N ALA A 257 5.83 2.40 29.33
CA ALA A 257 5.02 1.92 28.22
C ALA A 257 5.79 2.11 26.92
N VAL A 258 5.72 1.10 26.05
CA VAL A 258 6.44 1.07 24.78
C VAL A 258 5.45 1.16 23.62
N GLU A 259 5.80 1.93 22.62
CA GLU A 259 5.05 2.07 21.38
C GLU A 259 5.88 1.48 20.23
N ALA A 260 5.30 0.47 19.57
CA ALA A 260 5.82 -0.11 18.33
C ALA A 260 5.71 0.92 17.18
N PRO A 261 6.60 0.86 16.17
CA PRO A 261 6.61 1.78 15.04
C PRO A 261 5.33 1.75 14.19
#